data_AF-A0A3D9KCS5-F1
#
_entry.id   AF-A0A3D9KCS5-F1
#
_cell.length_a   1.000
_cell.length_b   1.000
_cell.length_c   1.000
_cell.angle_alpha   90.00
_cell.angle_beta   90.00
_cell.angle_gamma   90.00
#
_symmetry.space_group_name_H-M   'P 1'
#
loop_
_entity.id
_entity.type
_entity.pdbx_description
1 polymer ?
#
loop_
_entity_poly.entity_id
_entity_poly.type
_entity_poly.pdbx_seq_one_letter_code
_entity_poly.pdbx_strand_id
1 'polypeptide(L)'
;MLPRMAELVSLERESIYIPPSGMPAEKRSGKAGLVYAAYCSSLYRRHGVWIRSFADIVLDRNDRPIYFHASSYIPHLNYQGYGIKAVEGCGLLDYLGGIPEGAYAIVSVKDEGSQQIADEVAERLRLFGMAELDRRKLRHSYVWIGRKKEGTSYEVLHEECSVEELRWEGVLGETEAVVASGGSLSTNVSSIRLNGIERSPNQRGLNIVTWASGLQVESTCFDTFATLHAQGSLYRADPPRPASGDFRTIGHAGGRLDGVDYTNCLEAFELSYTQRGHRVFEADILLTLDGEPVLRHDWEAYLYRHLHQKRPEGQAEGQPLTLEQFKSLKILNRYTPVTAADLFSFLIRYPDACLVTDTKHSDPRLAERQFSKLVEAAAPFGYDVLLRVIPQLYTEEMYDAVERVFPFPRYVYTLYQTKATDDEVVRFAASKGIRFVAASSDRYSVGLGQRLKDVGASVFLHTINDLDSVRRYVREQVDGFYTDVLTAAEVDRAFVAYEVELHTRREMLSEFLVRYFDFPDEKVCQALDWRSLDELAGLSGRLFDCRTGEEVYSLLNPDRRTDL
;
A
#
# COMPACT_ATOMS: atom_id res chain seq x y z
N MET A 1 4.75 -20.08 23.94
CA MET A 1 3.47 -19.68 24.55
C MET A 1 2.39 -19.90 23.50
N LEU A 2 1.30 -20.61 23.84
CA LEU A 2 0.17 -20.78 22.93
C LEU A 2 -0.53 -19.42 22.71
N PRO A 3 -1.22 -19.20 21.57
CA PRO A 3 -2.02 -17.99 21.38
C PRO A 3 -2.96 -17.80 22.58
N ARG A 4 -3.12 -16.57 23.06
CA ARG A 4 -4.12 -16.32 24.12
C ARG A 4 -5.48 -16.54 23.48
N MET A 5 -6.14 -17.64 23.83
CA MET A 5 -7.36 -18.09 23.14
C MET A 5 -8.49 -17.05 23.15
N ALA A 6 -8.50 -16.15 24.13
CA ALA A 6 -9.44 -15.03 24.18
C ALA A 6 -9.19 -13.96 23.10
N GLU A 7 -7.93 -13.72 22.73
CA GLU A 7 -7.55 -12.72 21.70
C GLU A 7 -8.00 -13.18 20.31
N LEU A 8 -7.88 -14.47 19.99
CA LEU A 8 -8.29 -14.99 18.68
C LEU A 8 -9.80 -14.82 18.39
N VAL A 9 -10.62 -14.60 19.41
CA VAL A 9 -12.06 -14.33 19.25
C VAL A 9 -12.34 -12.90 18.81
N SER A 10 -11.49 -11.94 19.18
CA SER A 10 -11.66 -10.52 18.84
C SER A 10 -11.02 -10.15 17.49
N LEU A 11 -10.21 -11.02 16.90
CA LEU A 11 -9.55 -10.75 15.62
C LEU A 11 -10.52 -10.87 14.44
N GLU A 12 -10.25 -10.07 13.40
CA GLU A 12 -10.96 -10.12 12.12
C GLU A 12 -10.81 -11.51 11.46
N ARG A 13 -11.90 -12.05 10.92
CA ARG A 13 -11.85 -13.30 10.15
C ARG A 13 -11.01 -13.11 8.88
N GLU A 14 -10.42 -14.19 8.40
CA GLU A 14 -9.47 -14.23 7.27
C GLU A 14 -8.17 -13.44 7.50
N SER A 15 -7.92 -12.95 8.71
CA SER A 15 -6.63 -12.34 9.07
C SER A 15 -5.55 -13.38 9.39
N ILE A 16 -4.31 -12.92 9.41
CA ILE A 16 -3.15 -13.68 9.89
C ILE A 16 -2.83 -13.24 11.32
N TYR A 17 -2.54 -14.17 12.22
CA TYR A 17 -1.99 -13.88 13.55
C TYR A 17 -0.61 -14.51 13.70
N ILE A 18 0.36 -13.70 14.12
CA ILE A 18 1.73 -14.12 14.41
C ILE A 18 1.89 -14.26 15.92
N PRO A 19 2.10 -15.49 16.44
CA PRO A 19 2.20 -15.71 17.86
C PRO A 19 3.49 -15.08 18.45
N PRO A 20 3.46 -14.63 19.71
CA PRO A 20 4.57 -13.92 20.36
C PRO A 20 5.83 -14.77 20.64
N SER A 21 5.79 -16.10 20.43
CA SER A 21 6.95 -16.97 20.63
C SER A 21 7.30 -17.75 19.37
N GLY A 22 8.59 -17.94 19.12
CA GLY A 22 9.13 -18.71 17.99
C GLY A 22 8.42 -20.06 17.84
N MET A 23 7.78 -20.23 16.69
CA MET A 23 7.13 -21.48 16.31
C MET A 23 8.16 -22.60 16.23
N PRO A 24 7.78 -23.87 16.46
CA PRO A 24 8.54 -24.97 15.90
C PRO A 24 8.56 -24.72 14.38
N ALA A 25 9.74 -24.47 13.80
CA ALA A 25 9.86 -24.18 12.38
C ALA A 25 9.09 -25.24 11.56
N GLU A 26 8.21 -24.81 10.64
CA GLU A 26 7.41 -25.68 9.77
C GLU A 26 8.26 -26.71 8.99
N LYS A 27 9.59 -26.53 8.96
CA LYS A 27 10.57 -27.42 8.32
C LYS A 27 11.09 -28.57 9.21
N ARG A 28 10.23 -29.26 9.97
CA ARG A 28 10.55 -30.61 10.45
C ARG A 28 9.45 -31.60 10.06
N SER A 29 9.74 -32.35 9.01
CA SER A 29 9.08 -33.61 8.63
C SER A 29 9.05 -34.58 9.81
N GLY A 30 7.99 -34.51 10.63
CA GLY A 30 7.84 -35.33 11.83
C GLY A 30 6.49 -35.18 12.52
N LYS A 31 6.17 -36.09 13.44
CA LYS A 31 4.87 -36.15 14.16
C LYS A 31 4.47 -34.83 14.84
N ALA A 32 5.44 -34.09 15.39
CA ALA A 32 5.18 -32.81 16.06
C ALA A 32 4.69 -31.72 15.10
N GLY A 33 5.24 -31.65 13.87
CA GLY A 33 4.79 -30.71 12.85
C GLY A 33 3.36 -30.99 12.39
N LEU A 34 2.98 -32.27 12.25
CA LEU A 34 1.61 -32.66 11.89
C LEU A 34 0.60 -32.35 12.99
N VAL A 35 0.94 -32.57 14.27
CA VAL A 35 0.08 -32.20 15.40
C VAL A 35 -0.10 -30.68 15.47
N TYR A 36 0.97 -29.92 15.20
CA TYR A 36 0.91 -28.47 15.18
C TYR A 36 0.07 -27.94 14.01
N ALA A 37 0.27 -28.47 12.80
CA ALA A 37 -0.56 -28.15 11.64
C ALA A 37 -2.05 -28.43 11.92
N ALA A 38 -2.35 -29.58 12.54
CA ALA A 38 -3.71 -29.93 12.95
C ALA A 38 -4.28 -28.94 13.99
N TYR A 39 -3.45 -28.45 14.92
CA TYR A 39 -3.83 -27.43 15.90
C TYR A 39 -4.13 -26.09 15.22
N CYS A 40 -3.25 -25.58 14.34
CA CYS A 40 -3.49 -24.35 13.57
C CYS A 40 -4.72 -24.47 12.67
N SER A 41 -4.92 -25.61 12.00
CA SER A 41 -6.13 -25.87 11.21
C SER A 41 -7.40 -25.89 12.07
N SER A 42 -7.32 -26.37 13.32
CA SER A 42 -8.44 -26.35 14.26
C SER A 42 -8.79 -24.91 14.68
N LEU A 43 -7.78 -24.08 14.97
CA LEU A 43 -7.98 -22.67 15.29
C LEU A 43 -8.58 -21.90 14.11
N TYR A 44 -8.07 -22.12 12.90
CA TYR A 44 -8.64 -21.54 11.69
C TYR A 44 -10.10 -21.94 11.49
N ARG A 45 -10.45 -23.23 11.64
CA ARG A 45 -11.86 -23.68 11.54
C ARG A 45 -12.78 -23.03 12.57
N ARG A 46 -12.27 -22.75 13.78
CA ARG A 46 -13.07 -22.21 14.88
C ARG A 46 -13.21 -20.69 14.83
N HIS A 47 -12.15 -19.99 14.46
CA HIS A 47 -12.06 -18.52 14.57
C HIS A 47 -11.91 -17.81 13.22
N GLY A 48 -11.62 -18.53 12.14
CA GLY A 48 -11.33 -17.95 10.83
C GLY A 48 -9.99 -17.23 10.74
N VAL A 49 -9.07 -17.43 11.69
CA VAL A 49 -7.77 -16.74 11.75
C VAL A 49 -6.64 -17.69 11.39
N TRP A 50 -5.74 -17.25 10.50
CA TRP A 50 -4.59 -18.01 10.05
C TRP A 50 -3.39 -17.82 11.00
N ILE A 51 -2.92 -18.89 11.63
CA ILE A 51 -1.72 -18.82 12.48
C ILE A 51 -0.48 -19.05 11.61
N ARG A 52 0.42 -18.06 11.52
CA ARG A 52 1.64 -18.12 10.69
C ARG A 52 2.87 -17.58 11.41
N SER A 53 4.04 -17.98 10.93
CA SER A 53 5.32 -17.41 11.37
C SER A 53 5.56 -16.18 10.52
N PHE A 54 6.20 -15.14 11.08
CA PHE A 54 6.57 -13.97 10.29
C PHE A 54 7.40 -14.34 9.05
N ALA A 55 8.33 -15.28 9.19
CA ALA A 55 9.20 -15.74 8.10
C ALA A 55 8.49 -16.52 6.99
N ASP A 56 7.29 -17.04 7.24
CA ASP A 56 6.51 -17.82 6.27
C ASP A 56 5.50 -16.92 5.50
N ILE A 57 5.40 -15.64 5.87
CA ILE A 57 4.51 -14.69 5.20
C ILE A 57 5.29 -14.00 4.08
N VAL A 58 4.80 -14.17 2.85
CA VAL A 58 5.29 -13.47 1.67
C VAL A 58 4.62 -12.10 1.63
N LEU A 59 5.23 -11.10 2.29
CA LEU A 59 4.62 -9.81 2.61
C LEU A 59 4.15 -9.02 1.37
N ASP A 60 4.87 -9.10 0.25
CA ASP A 60 4.56 -8.43 -1.02
C ASP A 60 3.35 -9.03 -1.75
N ARG A 61 2.91 -10.23 -1.37
CA ARG A 61 1.75 -10.93 -1.94
C ARG A 61 0.61 -11.11 -0.96
N ASN A 62 0.76 -10.66 0.28
CA ASN A 62 -0.26 -10.82 1.30
C ASN A 62 -1.26 -9.66 1.26
N ASP A 63 -2.53 -10.00 1.09
CA ASP A 63 -3.68 -9.08 1.02
C ASP A 63 -4.55 -9.10 2.28
N ARG A 64 -4.08 -9.77 3.34
CA ARG A 64 -4.80 -9.93 4.61
C ARG A 64 -4.19 -9.09 5.72
N PRO A 65 -5.00 -8.56 6.65
CA PRO A 65 -4.49 -7.95 7.87
C PRO A 65 -3.64 -8.95 8.67
N ILE A 66 -2.52 -8.47 9.23
CA ILE A 66 -1.62 -9.27 10.06
C ILE A 66 -1.66 -8.72 11.49
N TYR A 67 -1.99 -9.56 12.46
CA TYR A 67 -1.96 -9.25 13.88
C TYR A 67 -0.70 -9.82 14.54
N PHE A 68 0.00 -9.03 15.34
CA PHE A 68 1.28 -9.43 15.94
C PHE A 68 1.59 -8.60 17.20
N HIS A 69 2.43 -9.14 18.10
CA HIS A 69 2.86 -8.41 19.32
C HIS A 69 4.29 -7.89 19.26
N ALA A 70 5.17 -8.53 18.47
CA ALA A 70 6.58 -8.18 18.45
C ALA A 70 6.81 -6.88 17.66
N SER A 71 7.11 -5.79 18.37
CA SER A 71 7.41 -4.48 17.77
C SER A 71 8.56 -4.53 16.75
N SER A 72 9.46 -5.50 16.86
CA SER A 72 10.56 -5.73 15.91
C SER A 72 10.10 -5.99 14.47
N TYR A 73 8.84 -6.38 14.25
CA TYR A 73 8.29 -6.56 12.90
C TYR A 73 7.83 -5.24 12.26
N ILE A 74 7.54 -4.20 13.06
CA ILE A 74 7.02 -2.90 12.58
C ILE A 74 7.93 -2.29 11.49
N PRO A 75 9.26 -2.18 11.66
CA PRO A 75 10.12 -1.58 10.64
C PRO A 75 10.08 -2.33 9.30
N HIS A 76 10.01 -3.67 9.36
CA HIS A 76 9.97 -4.51 8.15
C HIS A 76 8.62 -4.38 7.43
N LEU A 77 7.52 -4.33 8.18
CA LEU A 77 6.18 -4.15 7.62
C LEU A 77 5.98 -2.74 7.04
N ASN A 78 6.46 -1.70 7.72
CA ASN A 78 6.48 -0.32 7.20
C ASN A 78 7.27 -0.23 5.89
N TYR A 79 8.44 -0.87 5.83
CA TYR A 79 9.25 -0.92 4.60
C TYR A 79 8.50 -1.58 3.43
N GLN A 80 7.57 -2.50 3.70
CA GLN A 80 6.72 -3.14 2.70
C GLN A 80 5.39 -2.41 2.47
N GLY A 81 5.21 -1.19 3.01
CA GLY A 81 4.04 -0.35 2.79
C GLY A 81 2.80 -0.72 3.62
N TYR A 82 2.92 -1.57 4.64
CA TYR A 82 1.79 -1.88 5.52
C TYR A 82 1.46 -0.70 6.43
N GLY A 83 0.17 -0.43 6.60
CA GLY A 83 -0.33 0.51 7.61
C GLY A 83 -0.40 -0.16 8.99
N ILE A 84 0.37 0.33 9.97
CA ILE A 84 0.41 -0.26 11.31
C ILE A 84 -0.43 0.55 12.29
N LYS A 85 -1.28 -0.15 13.08
CA LYS A 85 -2.01 0.44 14.20
C LYS A 85 -1.94 -0.44 15.45
N ALA A 86 -1.86 0.19 16.62
CA ALA A 86 -2.07 -0.51 17.89
C ALA A 86 -3.56 -0.83 18.04
N VAL A 87 -3.88 -2.08 18.36
CA VAL A 87 -5.25 -2.58 18.59
C VAL A 87 -5.51 -2.68 20.08
N GLU A 88 -4.53 -3.14 20.84
CA GLU A 88 -4.54 -3.22 22.30
C GLU A 88 -3.15 -2.84 22.82
N GLY A 89 -3.08 -2.11 23.93
CA GLY A 89 -1.82 -1.69 24.52
C GLY A 89 -1.95 -0.40 25.31
N CYS A 90 -0.85 0.01 25.95
CA CYS A 90 -0.76 1.28 26.66
C CYS A 90 0.36 2.12 26.06
N GLY A 91 0.06 3.35 25.65
CA GLY A 91 1.05 4.29 25.15
C GLY A 91 1.92 4.85 26.28
N LEU A 92 3.14 5.30 25.97
CA LEU A 92 4.10 5.81 26.95
C LEU A 92 3.53 6.90 27.85
N LEU A 93 2.85 7.89 27.25
CA LEU A 93 2.30 9.03 27.98
C LEU A 93 1.12 8.63 28.86
N ASP A 94 0.30 7.68 28.41
CA ASP A 94 -0.82 7.15 29.19
C ASP A 94 -0.32 6.28 30.34
N TYR A 95 0.74 5.50 30.10
CA TYR A 95 1.41 4.70 31.12
C TYR A 95 1.95 5.61 32.23
N LEU A 96 2.77 6.61 31.90
CA LEU A 96 3.28 7.58 32.86
C LEU A 96 2.17 8.44 33.51
N GLY A 97 1.11 8.75 32.75
CA GLY A 97 -0.06 9.45 33.26
C GLY A 97 -0.83 8.64 34.31
N GLY A 98 -0.98 7.33 34.08
CA GLY A 98 -1.77 6.41 34.89
C GLY A 98 -1.07 5.79 36.09
N ILE A 99 0.23 6.04 36.29
CA ILE A 99 0.95 5.62 37.51
C ILE A 99 0.23 6.20 38.75
N PRO A 100 -0.05 5.40 39.80
CA PRO A 100 -0.75 5.86 41.00
C PRO A 100 0.00 6.96 41.76
N GLU A 101 -0.75 7.90 42.36
CA GLU A 101 -0.17 8.95 43.20
C GLU A 101 0.68 8.37 44.34
N GLY A 102 1.84 8.98 44.59
CA GLY A 102 2.80 8.56 45.60
C GLY A 102 3.74 7.44 45.16
N ALA A 103 3.49 6.78 44.03
CA ALA A 103 4.37 5.76 43.46
C ALA A 103 5.67 6.37 42.90
N TYR A 104 6.73 5.58 42.88
CA TYR A 104 7.99 5.89 42.22
C TYR A 104 8.02 5.29 40.81
N ALA A 105 8.71 5.98 39.91
CA ALA A 105 8.99 5.53 38.56
C ALA A 105 10.47 5.81 38.23
N ILE A 106 11.16 4.79 37.74
CA ILE A 106 12.52 4.89 37.21
C ILE A 106 12.48 4.55 35.72
N VAL A 107 13.10 5.40 34.90
CA VAL A 107 13.33 5.17 33.47
C VAL A 107 14.83 5.04 33.24
N SER A 108 15.23 4.00 32.50
CA SER A 108 16.60 3.83 31.99
C SER A 108 16.58 3.43 30.52
N VAL A 109 17.51 3.99 29.73
CA VAL A 109 17.61 3.70 28.29
C VAL A 109 18.64 2.61 28.00
N LYS A 110 18.32 1.76 27.03
CA LYS A 110 19.25 0.85 26.35
C LYS A 110 19.11 0.97 24.84
N ASP A 111 20.24 0.99 24.15
CA ASP A 111 20.36 1.12 22.69
C ASP A 111 19.78 2.46 22.16
N GLU A 112 18.47 2.52 21.89
CA GLU A 112 17.78 3.67 21.32
C GLU A 112 16.67 4.11 22.28
N GLY A 113 16.53 5.40 22.60
CA GLY A 113 15.58 5.91 23.58
C GLY A 113 14.61 7.01 23.09
N SER A 114 14.73 7.53 21.87
CA SER A 114 13.97 8.71 21.44
C SER A 114 13.57 8.79 19.95
N GLN A 115 13.73 7.74 19.14
CA GLN A 115 13.47 7.80 17.70
C GLN A 115 12.01 8.11 17.36
N GLN A 116 11.07 7.54 18.11
CA GLN A 116 9.65 7.83 17.99
C GLN A 116 9.19 9.01 18.89
N ILE A 117 10.09 9.66 19.64
CA ILE A 117 9.75 10.82 20.48
C ILE A 117 9.84 12.09 19.61
N ALA A 118 8.77 12.37 18.87
CA ALA A 118 8.59 13.63 18.14
C ALA A 118 8.39 14.82 19.09
N ASP A 119 8.46 16.04 18.57
CA ASP A 119 8.41 17.28 19.38
C ASP A 119 7.15 17.35 20.27
N GLU A 120 5.98 16.98 19.75
CA GLU A 120 4.74 16.95 20.54
C GLU A 120 4.81 15.98 21.73
N VAL A 121 5.41 14.80 21.52
CA VAL A 121 5.61 13.82 22.58
C VAL A 121 6.64 14.34 23.59
N ALA A 122 7.72 14.96 23.11
CA ALA A 122 8.74 15.56 23.96
C ALA A 122 8.15 16.67 24.84
N GLU A 123 7.31 17.56 24.32
CA GLU A 123 6.61 18.58 25.12
C GLU A 123 5.74 17.95 26.22
N ARG A 124 5.05 16.86 25.92
CA ARG A 124 4.25 16.14 26.92
C ARG A 124 5.13 15.43 27.96
N LEU A 125 6.29 14.89 27.57
CA LEU A 125 7.27 14.32 28.49
C LEU A 125 7.85 15.38 29.43
N ARG A 126 8.05 16.62 28.95
CA ARG A 126 8.47 17.75 29.81
C ARG A 126 7.46 18.05 30.92
N LEU A 127 6.17 17.82 30.70
CA LEU A 127 5.15 17.96 31.76
C LEU A 127 5.32 16.91 32.88
N PHE A 128 5.90 15.75 32.57
CA PHE A 128 6.34 14.77 33.55
C PHE A 128 7.70 15.11 34.17
N GLY A 129 8.33 16.21 33.76
CA GLY A 129 9.67 16.59 34.21
C GLY A 129 10.80 15.78 33.58
N MET A 130 10.56 15.24 32.38
CA MET A 130 11.57 14.60 31.54
C MET A 130 12.04 15.64 30.50
N ALA A 131 12.88 16.59 30.92
CA ALA A 131 13.26 17.75 30.11
C ALA A 131 14.38 17.45 29.10
N GLU A 132 15.22 16.46 29.38
CA GLU A 132 16.42 16.20 28.61
C GLU A 132 16.20 15.22 27.47
N LEU A 133 15.10 14.47 27.41
CA LEU A 133 14.88 13.47 26.36
C LEU A 133 14.18 14.09 25.14
N ASP A 134 14.90 14.17 24.02
CA ASP A 134 14.36 14.62 22.72
C ASP A 134 14.94 13.81 21.56
N ARG A 135 14.35 13.94 20.37
CA ARG A 135 14.69 13.17 19.16
C ARG A 135 16.16 13.27 18.72
N ARG A 136 16.93 14.25 19.19
CA ARG A 136 18.36 14.39 18.85
C ARG A 136 19.25 13.48 19.68
N LYS A 137 18.71 12.90 20.76
CA LYS A 137 19.43 12.08 21.75
C LYS A 137 19.14 10.59 21.58
N LEU A 138 18.99 10.14 20.33
CA LEU A 138 18.53 8.79 19.96
C LEU A 138 19.24 7.68 20.72
N ARG A 139 20.58 7.74 20.78
CA ARG A 139 21.41 6.64 21.29
C ARG A 139 22.14 6.99 22.59
N HIS A 140 21.67 8.02 23.28
CA HIS A 140 22.25 8.46 24.54
C HIS A 140 21.76 7.56 25.67
N SER A 141 22.58 7.47 26.71
CA SER A 141 22.15 6.99 28.01
C SER A 141 21.23 8.03 28.65
N TYR A 142 20.23 7.56 29.38
CA TYR A 142 19.28 8.43 30.03
C TYR A 142 18.74 7.76 31.28
N VAL A 143 18.77 8.50 32.39
CA VAL A 143 18.16 8.10 33.66
C VAL A 143 17.19 9.20 34.06
N TRP A 144 15.97 8.78 34.40
CA TRP A 144 14.99 9.66 35.03
C TRP A 144 14.31 8.95 36.20
N ILE A 145 14.16 9.66 37.31
CA ILE A 145 13.58 9.16 38.55
C ILE A 145 12.55 10.19 39.03
N GLY A 146 11.30 9.75 39.09
CA GLY A 146 10.19 10.59 39.52
C GLY A 146 9.36 9.93 40.60
N ARG A 147 8.80 10.74 41.51
CA ARG A 147 7.70 10.33 42.39
C ARG A 147 6.41 10.98 41.92
N LYS A 148 5.40 10.16 41.63
CA LYS A 148 4.11 10.60 41.14
C LYS A 148 3.41 11.51 42.17
N LYS A 149 2.96 12.68 41.72
CA LYS A 149 2.07 13.60 42.46
C LYS A 149 0.66 13.55 41.86
N GLU A 150 -0.19 14.51 42.22
CA GLU A 150 -1.53 14.63 41.66
C GLU A 150 -1.50 14.86 40.13
N GLY A 151 -2.45 14.22 39.44
CA GLY A 151 -2.65 14.37 38.00
C GLY A 151 -1.48 13.86 37.16
N THR A 152 -0.96 14.69 36.25
CA THR A 152 0.19 14.35 35.38
C THR A 152 1.52 14.84 35.94
N SER A 153 1.58 15.32 37.18
CA SER A 153 2.81 15.91 37.72
C SER A 153 3.69 14.89 38.47
N TYR A 154 5.00 15.15 38.47
CA TYR A 154 5.99 14.36 39.20
C TYR A 154 6.88 15.26 40.06
N GLU A 155 7.31 14.75 41.21
CA GLU A 155 8.52 15.21 41.86
C GLU A 155 9.71 14.57 41.13
N VAL A 156 10.46 15.36 40.36
CA VAL A 156 11.68 14.87 39.71
C VAL A 156 12.79 14.80 40.75
N LEU A 157 13.24 13.59 41.04
CA LEU A 157 14.30 13.32 42.02
C LEU A 157 15.67 13.28 41.36
N HIS A 158 15.72 12.84 40.10
CA HIS A 158 16.92 12.84 39.29
C HIS A 158 16.56 12.78 37.80
N GLU A 159 17.29 13.52 36.97
CA GLU A 159 17.27 13.41 35.52
C GLU A 159 18.69 13.64 35.02
N GLU A 160 19.18 12.76 34.14
CA GLU A 160 20.48 12.91 33.51
C GLU A 160 20.49 12.25 32.12
N CYS A 161 21.09 12.92 31.14
CA CYS A 161 21.33 12.39 29.80
C CYS A 161 22.79 12.53 29.40
N SER A 162 23.40 11.46 28.89
CA SER A 162 24.81 11.45 28.48
C SER A 162 25.08 10.53 27.30
N VAL A 163 26.15 10.79 26.56
CA VAL A 163 26.69 9.84 25.57
C VAL A 163 27.45 8.69 26.21
N GLU A 164 27.86 8.84 27.48
CA GLU A 164 28.54 7.81 28.27
C GLU A 164 27.54 7.00 29.13
N GLU A 165 28.00 5.92 29.77
CA GLU A 165 27.17 5.18 30.74
C GLU A 165 26.80 6.06 31.93
N LEU A 166 25.53 6.02 32.34
CA LEU A 166 25.04 6.68 33.54
C LEU A 166 24.87 5.67 34.66
N ARG A 167 25.24 6.06 35.88
CA ARG A 167 24.99 5.30 37.10
C ARG A 167 24.44 6.20 38.19
N TRP A 168 23.37 5.72 38.81
CA TRP A 168 22.75 6.39 39.94
C TRP A 168 22.51 5.40 41.07
N GLU A 169 22.81 5.82 42.31
CA GLU A 169 22.59 5.03 43.51
C GLU A 169 21.95 5.91 44.58
N GLY A 170 20.90 5.44 45.22
CA GLY A 170 20.20 6.21 46.26
C GLY A 170 19.09 5.44 46.96
N VAL A 171 18.43 6.12 47.90
CA VAL A 171 17.30 5.57 48.66
C VAL A 171 16.03 6.34 48.30
N LEU A 172 15.00 5.61 47.86
CA LEU A 172 13.71 6.13 47.45
C LEU A 172 12.64 5.62 48.43
N GLY A 173 12.28 6.47 49.40
CA GLY A 173 11.46 6.07 50.55
C GLY A 173 12.24 5.11 51.44
N GLU A 174 11.84 3.84 51.47
CA GLU A 174 12.51 2.75 52.20
C GLU A 174 13.24 1.77 51.28
N THR A 175 13.34 2.08 49.98
CA THR A 175 13.89 1.18 48.95
C THR A 175 15.25 1.69 48.47
N GLU A 176 16.29 0.87 48.58
CA GLU A 176 17.58 1.13 47.93
C GLU A 176 17.45 0.88 46.42
N ALA A 177 17.89 1.81 45.60
CA ALA A 177 17.81 1.73 44.16
C ALA A 177 19.18 2.00 43.52
N VAL A 178 19.57 1.12 42.60
CA VAL A 178 20.78 1.24 41.77
C VAL A 178 20.36 1.17 40.31
N VAL A 179 20.70 2.20 39.54
CA VAL A 179 20.33 2.33 38.14
C VAL A 179 21.58 2.45 37.30
N ALA A 180 21.64 1.68 36.21
CA ALA A 180 22.62 1.86 35.15
C ALA A 180 21.90 1.98 33.80
N SER A 181 22.26 3.02 33.03
CA SER A 181 21.76 3.22 31.67
C SER A 181 22.93 3.40 30.71
N GLY A 182 22.90 2.67 29.61
CA GLY A 182 23.86 2.73 28.53
C GLY A 182 23.12 2.72 27.21
N GLY A 183 23.11 3.84 26.49
CA GLY A 183 22.64 3.89 25.10
C GLY A 183 23.54 3.09 24.15
N SER A 184 23.19 3.05 22.87
CA SER A 184 23.94 2.30 21.83
C SER A 184 25.38 2.80 21.68
N LEU A 185 25.65 4.05 22.05
CA LEU A 185 26.97 4.68 21.97
C LEU A 185 27.88 4.35 23.17
N SER A 186 27.36 3.71 24.21
CA SER A 186 28.10 3.36 25.42
C SER A 186 28.04 1.85 25.70
N THR A 187 27.59 1.45 26.89
CA THR A 187 27.57 0.04 27.32
C THR A 187 26.35 -0.74 26.86
N ASN A 188 25.37 -0.09 26.22
CA ASN A 188 24.17 -0.71 25.67
C ASN A 188 23.44 -1.59 26.71
N VAL A 189 23.17 -1.03 27.90
CA VAL A 189 22.63 -1.74 29.06
C VAL A 189 21.52 -0.93 29.72
N SER A 190 20.54 -1.62 30.29
CA SER A 190 19.59 -1.04 31.22
C SER A 190 19.45 -1.96 32.42
N SER A 191 19.85 -1.48 33.60
CA SER A 191 19.75 -2.19 34.88
C SER A 191 19.08 -1.27 35.90
N ILE A 192 18.03 -1.77 36.55
CA ILE A 192 17.34 -1.08 37.64
C ILE A 192 17.18 -2.10 38.75
N ARG A 193 17.96 -1.98 39.82
CA ARG A 193 17.94 -2.88 40.95
C ARG A 193 17.26 -2.22 42.14
N LEU A 194 16.25 -2.87 42.69
CA LEU A 194 15.56 -2.43 43.91
C LEU A 194 15.90 -3.42 45.04
N ASN A 195 16.50 -2.93 46.12
CA ASN A 195 17.03 -3.74 47.23
C ASN A 195 17.92 -4.90 46.73
N GLY A 196 18.77 -4.61 45.74
CA GLY A 196 19.68 -5.58 45.11
C GLY A 196 19.04 -6.51 44.07
N ILE A 197 17.72 -6.49 43.87
CA ILE A 197 17.01 -7.36 42.92
C ILE A 197 16.85 -6.63 41.58
N GLU A 198 17.34 -7.23 40.50
CA GLU A 198 17.17 -6.71 39.13
C GLU A 198 15.69 -6.71 38.70
N ARG A 199 15.23 -5.55 38.22
CA ARG A 199 13.85 -5.31 37.76
C ARG A 199 13.79 -4.79 36.33
N SER A 200 14.87 -4.29 35.75
CA SER A 200 14.86 -3.83 34.36
C SER A 200 14.68 -5.00 33.39
N PRO A 201 13.80 -4.89 32.38
CA PRO A 201 13.71 -5.87 31.29
C PRO A 201 14.98 -5.95 30.43
N ASN A 202 15.84 -4.92 30.49
CA ASN A 202 17.07 -4.79 29.71
C ASN A 202 16.85 -4.95 28.18
N GLN A 203 15.75 -4.39 27.69
CA GLN A 203 15.37 -4.40 26.27
C GLN A 203 15.78 -3.09 25.59
N ARG A 204 15.87 -3.08 24.25
CA ARG A 204 16.02 -1.82 23.49
C ARG A 204 14.87 -0.88 23.82
N GLY A 205 15.14 0.41 24.02
CA GLY A 205 14.13 1.40 24.33
C GLY A 205 14.26 2.02 25.72
N LEU A 206 13.15 2.64 26.15
CA LEU A 206 12.94 3.05 27.54
C LEU A 206 12.53 1.83 28.36
N ASN A 207 13.28 1.52 29.41
CA ASN A 207 12.93 0.49 30.39
C ASN A 207 12.40 1.21 31.62
N ILE A 208 11.21 0.84 32.08
CA ILE A 208 10.53 1.54 33.17
C ILE A 208 10.21 0.57 34.29
N VAL A 209 10.55 0.94 35.52
CA VAL A 209 10.20 0.22 36.75
C VAL A 209 9.40 1.15 37.66
N THR A 210 8.24 0.68 38.13
CA THR A 210 7.33 1.45 38.98
C THR A 210 6.93 0.65 40.22
N TRP A 211 6.73 1.34 41.34
CA TRP A 211 6.22 0.73 42.58
C TRP A 211 5.70 1.78 43.55
N ALA A 212 4.86 1.37 44.49
CA ALA A 212 4.54 2.15 45.69
C ALA A 212 4.65 1.27 46.93
N SER A 213 4.67 1.88 48.12
CA SER A 213 4.65 1.12 49.37
C SER A 213 3.40 0.23 49.44
N GLY A 214 3.60 -1.09 49.57
CA GLY A 214 2.51 -2.08 49.59
C GLY A 214 1.98 -2.52 48.22
N LEU A 215 2.47 -1.98 47.11
CA LEU A 215 2.13 -2.42 45.75
C LEU A 215 3.20 -3.36 45.17
N GLN A 216 2.80 -4.15 44.16
CA GLN A 216 3.76 -4.94 43.39
C GLN A 216 4.65 -4.04 42.53
N VAL A 217 5.91 -4.46 42.37
CA VAL A 217 6.84 -3.81 41.43
C VAL A 217 6.43 -4.21 40.02
N GLU A 218 6.16 -3.22 39.18
CA GLU A 218 5.90 -3.42 37.76
C GLU A 218 7.11 -3.02 36.93
N SER A 219 7.36 -3.77 35.86
CA SER A 219 8.43 -3.50 34.91
C SER A 219 7.91 -3.62 33.50
N THR A 220 8.26 -2.67 32.64
CA THR A 220 7.91 -2.69 31.22
C THR A 220 9.01 -2.04 30.37
N CYS A 221 8.92 -2.16 29.06
CA CYS A 221 9.74 -1.39 28.15
C CYS A 221 8.94 -0.83 26.97
N PHE A 222 9.45 0.24 26.38
CA PHE A 222 8.93 0.90 25.19
C PHE A 222 10.04 0.90 24.14
N ASP A 223 9.87 0.11 23.08
CA ASP A 223 10.82 0.03 21.97
C ASP A 223 10.70 1.28 21.09
N THR A 224 11.26 2.39 21.57
CA THR A 224 11.18 3.73 20.96
C THR A 224 11.83 3.84 19.59
N PHE A 225 12.49 2.78 19.11
CA PHE A 225 12.89 2.65 17.71
C PHE A 225 11.66 2.40 16.82
N ALA A 226 10.75 1.54 17.27
CA ALA A 226 9.62 1.01 16.50
C ALA A 226 8.26 1.59 16.89
N THR A 227 8.03 1.93 18.16
CA THR A 227 6.71 2.29 18.70
C THR A 227 6.82 3.00 20.06
N LEU A 228 5.80 3.76 20.44
CA LEU A 228 5.63 4.31 21.79
C LEU A 228 4.62 3.53 22.65
N HIS A 229 4.32 2.28 22.28
CA HIS A 229 3.46 1.41 23.08
C HIS A 229 4.28 0.39 23.87
N ALA A 230 3.76 0.05 25.05
CA ALA A 230 4.42 -0.86 25.98
C ALA A 230 4.62 -2.26 25.38
N GLN A 231 5.63 -2.97 25.86
CA GLN A 231 5.89 -4.36 25.50
C GLN A 231 4.66 -5.23 25.71
N GLY A 232 4.35 -6.07 24.72
CA GLY A 232 3.19 -6.98 24.76
C GLY A 232 1.91 -6.43 24.13
N SER A 233 1.91 -5.16 23.69
CA SER A 233 0.82 -4.58 22.90
C SER A 233 0.53 -5.40 21.64
N LEU A 234 -0.73 -5.44 21.21
CA LEU A 234 -1.19 -6.09 19.99
C LEU A 234 -1.29 -5.05 18.88
N TYR A 235 -0.65 -5.32 17.75
CA TYR A 235 -0.68 -4.49 16.56
C TYR A 235 -1.45 -5.18 15.44
N ARG A 236 -2.03 -4.38 14.56
CA ARG A 236 -2.57 -4.78 13.26
C ARG A 236 -1.79 -4.07 12.17
N ALA A 237 -1.26 -4.86 11.24
CA ALA A 237 -0.73 -4.40 9.97
C ALA A 237 -1.78 -4.60 8.90
N ASP A 238 -2.29 -3.51 8.35
CA ASP A 238 -3.12 -3.53 7.16
C ASP A 238 -2.20 -3.60 5.93
N PRO A 239 -2.39 -4.58 5.04
CA PRO A 239 -1.62 -4.64 3.81
C PRO A 239 -1.84 -3.36 3.01
N PRO A 240 -0.85 -2.93 2.21
CA PRO A 240 -1.07 -1.84 1.26
C PRO A 240 -2.22 -2.25 0.35
N ARG A 241 -3.42 -1.75 0.64
CA ARG A 241 -4.54 -1.82 -0.29
C ARG A 241 -4.38 -0.58 -1.15
N PRO A 242 -4.39 -0.71 -2.48
CA PRO A 242 -4.74 0.43 -3.31
C PRO A 242 -6.08 0.94 -2.75
N ALA A 243 -6.20 2.25 -2.47
CA ALA A 243 -7.53 2.77 -2.16
C ALA A 243 -8.45 2.40 -3.32
N SER A 244 -9.72 2.15 -3.08
CA SER A 244 -10.67 1.84 -4.15
C SER A 244 -10.68 2.98 -5.17
N GLY A 245 -9.97 2.80 -6.29
CA GLY A 245 -9.62 3.89 -7.22
C GLY A 245 -8.16 3.88 -7.70
N ASP A 246 -7.24 3.23 -6.99
CA ASP A 246 -5.78 3.31 -7.18
C ASP A 246 -5.17 2.12 -7.94
N PHE A 247 -5.93 1.44 -8.81
CA PHE A 247 -5.34 0.36 -9.60
C PHE A 247 -4.49 0.96 -10.73
N ARG A 248 -3.17 0.98 -10.53
CA ARG A 248 -2.20 1.47 -11.53
C ARG A 248 -1.89 0.47 -12.64
N THR A 249 -2.47 -0.74 -12.59
CA THR A 249 -2.23 -1.78 -13.58
C THR A 249 -3.51 -2.44 -14.09
N ILE A 250 -3.53 -2.71 -15.39
CA ILE A 250 -4.54 -3.51 -16.07
C ILE A 250 -3.81 -4.65 -16.77
N GLY A 251 -4.15 -5.90 -16.45
CA GLY A 251 -3.58 -7.07 -17.12
C GLY A 251 -4.11 -7.18 -18.55
N HIS A 252 -3.29 -6.85 -19.54
CA HIS A 252 -3.66 -6.80 -20.96
C HIS A 252 -3.90 -8.20 -21.53
N ALA A 253 -5.07 -8.44 -22.12
CA ALA A 253 -5.55 -9.74 -22.58
C ALA A 253 -5.41 -10.87 -21.53
N GLY A 254 -5.62 -10.53 -20.26
CA GLY A 254 -5.36 -11.40 -19.09
C GLY A 254 -3.89 -11.55 -18.71
N GLY A 255 -2.95 -11.04 -19.50
CA GLY A 255 -1.50 -11.07 -19.33
C GLY A 255 -0.79 -12.12 -20.19
N ARG A 256 0.53 -11.96 -20.36
CA ARG A 256 1.39 -12.90 -21.09
C ARG A 256 1.53 -14.21 -20.32
N LEU A 257 1.41 -15.33 -21.01
CA LEU A 257 1.60 -16.68 -20.48
C LEU A 257 2.58 -17.45 -21.37
N ASP A 258 3.56 -18.11 -20.77
CA ASP A 258 4.62 -18.87 -21.49
C ASP A 258 5.30 -18.11 -22.63
N GLY A 259 5.48 -16.80 -22.45
CA GLY A 259 6.12 -15.93 -23.44
C GLY A 259 5.20 -15.46 -24.57
N VAL A 260 3.91 -15.79 -24.55
CA VAL A 260 2.92 -15.41 -25.57
C VAL A 260 1.87 -14.47 -24.99
N ASP A 261 1.70 -13.31 -25.61
CA ASP A 261 0.66 -12.30 -25.32
C ASP A 261 -0.65 -12.60 -26.08
N TYR A 262 -1.70 -11.81 -25.83
CA TYR A 262 -3.04 -11.96 -26.45
C TYR A 262 -3.71 -13.32 -26.24
N THR A 263 -3.24 -14.11 -25.27
CA THR A 263 -3.72 -15.49 -25.08
C THR A 263 -5.18 -15.54 -24.65
N ASN A 264 -5.64 -14.55 -23.87
CA ASN A 264 -7.01 -14.48 -23.34
C ASN A 264 -7.49 -15.79 -22.68
N CYS A 265 -6.56 -16.60 -22.17
CA CYS A 265 -6.87 -17.91 -21.60
C CYS A 265 -7.06 -17.82 -20.08
N LEU A 266 -7.85 -18.72 -19.50
CA LEU A 266 -8.19 -18.69 -18.08
C LEU A 266 -6.93 -18.69 -17.19
N GLU A 267 -5.94 -19.47 -17.59
CA GLU A 267 -4.68 -19.61 -16.86
C GLU A 267 -3.85 -18.33 -16.86
N ALA A 268 -3.96 -17.49 -17.90
CA ALA A 268 -3.32 -16.17 -17.91
C ALA A 268 -3.97 -15.23 -16.89
N PHE A 269 -5.31 -15.19 -16.85
CA PHE A 269 -6.06 -14.42 -15.85
C PHE A 269 -5.74 -14.87 -14.42
N GLU A 270 -5.74 -16.19 -14.17
CA GLU A 270 -5.41 -16.75 -12.85
C GLU A 270 -3.96 -16.46 -12.45
N LEU A 271 -3.00 -16.57 -13.38
CA LEU A 271 -1.59 -16.22 -13.15
C LEU A 271 -1.46 -14.73 -12.79
N SER A 272 -2.10 -13.87 -13.57
CA SER A 272 -2.06 -12.43 -13.38
C SER A 272 -2.72 -12.01 -12.06
N TYR A 273 -3.81 -12.65 -11.65
CA TYR A 273 -4.43 -12.42 -10.35
C TYR A 273 -3.56 -12.91 -9.18
N THR A 274 -3.13 -14.18 -9.23
CA THR A 274 -2.50 -14.87 -8.09
C THR A 274 -1.01 -14.60 -7.93
N GLN A 275 -0.30 -14.35 -9.04
CA GLN A 275 1.15 -14.17 -9.03
C GLN A 275 1.60 -12.76 -9.40
N ARG A 276 0.82 -12.03 -10.22
CA ARG A 276 1.13 -10.63 -10.59
C ARG A 276 0.38 -9.59 -9.76
N GLY A 277 -0.63 -9.99 -9.00
CA GLY A 277 -1.37 -9.10 -8.10
C GLY A 277 -2.35 -8.17 -8.80
N HIS A 278 -2.68 -8.40 -10.08
CA HIS A 278 -3.66 -7.57 -10.77
C HIS A 278 -5.06 -7.77 -10.20
N ARG A 279 -5.85 -6.69 -10.23
CA ARG A 279 -7.28 -6.69 -9.89
C ARG A 279 -8.16 -6.16 -11.01
N VAL A 280 -7.56 -5.52 -12.02
CA VAL A 280 -8.24 -5.12 -13.24
C VAL A 280 -7.60 -5.85 -14.41
N PHE A 281 -8.41 -6.45 -15.25
CA PHE A 281 -7.99 -7.22 -16.41
C PHE A 281 -8.67 -6.66 -17.64
N GLU A 282 -7.94 -6.53 -18.73
CA GLU A 282 -8.54 -6.30 -20.04
C GLU A 282 -8.71 -7.65 -20.75
N ALA A 283 -9.81 -7.76 -21.50
CA ALA A 283 -10.16 -8.95 -22.26
C ALA A 283 -10.68 -8.60 -23.64
N ASP A 284 -10.09 -9.21 -24.67
CA ASP A 284 -10.59 -9.10 -26.03
C ASP A 284 -11.87 -9.92 -26.19
N ILE A 285 -13.00 -9.32 -26.59
CA ILE A 285 -14.29 -10.00 -26.68
C ILE A 285 -14.84 -9.91 -28.10
N LEU A 286 -15.03 -11.08 -28.73
CA LEU A 286 -15.63 -11.21 -30.05
C LEU A 286 -16.81 -12.18 -30.01
N LEU A 287 -17.67 -12.10 -31.03
CA LEU A 287 -18.76 -13.06 -31.22
C LEU A 287 -18.27 -14.23 -32.09
N THR A 288 -18.69 -15.44 -31.71
CA THR A 288 -18.63 -16.64 -32.55
C THR A 288 -19.61 -16.55 -33.72
N LEU A 289 -19.53 -17.49 -34.65
CA LEU A 289 -20.42 -17.60 -35.80
C LEU A 289 -21.90 -17.75 -35.40
N ASP A 290 -22.14 -18.48 -34.31
CA ASP A 290 -23.44 -18.69 -33.66
C ASP A 290 -23.81 -17.56 -32.67
N GLY A 291 -22.99 -16.51 -32.57
CA GLY A 291 -23.33 -15.27 -31.88
C GLY A 291 -23.03 -15.25 -30.38
N GLU A 292 -22.19 -16.15 -29.88
CA GLU A 292 -21.82 -16.27 -28.47
C GLU A 292 -20.54 -15.47 -28.17
N PRO A 293 -20.46 -14.70 -27.06
CA PRO A 293 -19.26 -13.94 -26.74
C PRO A 293 -18.13 -14.84 -26.22
N VAL A 294 -16.96 -14.68 -26.81
CA VAL A 294 -15.75 -15.43 -26.49
C VAL A 294 -14.54 -14.51 -26.39
N LEU A 295 -13.58 -14.93 -25.59
CA LEU A 295 -12.37 -14.17 -25.32
C LEU A 295 -11.31 -14.46 -26.40
N ARG A 296 -11.11 -13.49 -27.30
CA ARG A 296 -10.20 -13.60 -28.46
C ARG A 296 -9.98 -12.25 -29.14
N HIS A 297 -8.74 -11.99 -29.57
CA HIS A 297 -8.35 -10.75 -30.25
C HIS A 297 -8.91 -10.59 -31.69
N ASP A 298 -8.81 -11.61 -32.54
CA ASP A 298 -9.38 -11.64 -33.91
C ASP A 298 -9.46 -13.05 -34.50
N TRP A 299 -9.95 -13.21 -35.74
CA TRP A 299 -10.05 -14.50 -36.42
C TRP A 299 -9.05 -14.65 -37.58
N GLU A 300 -7.98 -13.85 -37.58
CA GLU A 300 -7.02 -13.81 -38.68
C GLU A 300 -5.96 -14.93 -38.58
N ALA A 301 -5.38 -15.31 -39.72
CA ALA A 301 -4.44 -16.43 -39.78
C ALA A 301 -3.17 -16.24 -38.92
N TYR A 302 -2.76 -15.00 -38.67
CA TYR A 302 -1.62 -14.72 -37.81
C TYR A 302 -1.88 -15.13 -36.36
N LEU A 303 -3.08 -14.87 -35.82
CA LEU A 303 -3.41 -15.18 -34.44
C LEU A 303 -3.50 -16.69 -34.19
N TYR A 304 -4.00 -17.47 -35.17
CA TYR A 304 -3.93 -18.93 -35.10
C TYR A 304 -2.49 -19.42 -34.96
N ARG A 305 -1.55 -18.88 -35.75
CA ARG A 305 -0.13 -19.24 -35.65
C ARG A 305 0.46 -18.81 -34.31
N HIS A 306 0.18 -17.58 -33.87
CA HIS A 306 0.64 -17.02 -32.61
C HIS A 306 0.22 -17.85 -31.39
N LEU A 307 -1.04 -18.30 -31.37
CA LEU A 307 -1.60 -19.12 -30.29
C LEU A 307 -1.35 -20.63 -30.47
N HIS A 308 -0.52 -21.03 -31.43
CA HIS A 308 -0.23 -22.43 -31.80
C HIS A 308 -1.49 -23.27 -32.10
N GLN A 309 -2.49 -22.64 -32.71
CA GLN A 309 -3.76 -23.24 -33.08
C GLN A 309 -3.78 -23.59 -34.57
N LYS A 310 -4.47 -24.67 -34.91
CA LYS A 310 -4.81 -24.99 -36.31
C LYS A 310 -6.23 -24.52 -36.57
N ARG A 311 -6.42 -23.70 -37.61
CA ARG A 311 -7.77 -23.35 -38.08
C ARG A 311 -8.52 -24.63 -38.50
N PRO A 312 -9.77 -24.83 -38.07
CA PRO A 312 -10.58 -25.97 -38.50
C PRO A 312 -10.67 -26.09 -40.03
N GLU A 313 -10.70 -27.33 -40.53
CA GLU A 313 -10.84 -27.59 -41.96
C GLU A 313 -12.20 -27.11 -42.47
N GLY A 314 -12.23 -26.51 -43.66
CA GLY A 314 -13.44 -25.92 -44.24
C GLY A 314 -13.77 -24.49 -43.77
N GLN A 315 -13.04 -23.95 -42.78
CA GLN A 315 -13.24 -22.57 -42.32
C GLN A 315 -12.43 -21.58 -43.18
N ALA A 316 -13.10 -20.52 -43.68
CA ALA A 316 -12.46 -19.44 -44.40
C ALA A 316 -11.57 -18.56 -43.48
N GLU A 317 -10.61 -17.84 -44.07
CA GLU A 317 -9.79 -16.88 -43.33
C GLU A 317 -10.62 -15.70 -42.83
N GLY A 318 -10.33 -15.21 -41.62
CA GLY A 318 -11.09 -14.14 -40.97
C GLY A 318 -12.49 -14.54 -40.49
N GLN A 319 -12.98 -15.74 -40.81
CA GLN A 319 -14.33 -16.17 -40.44
C GLN A 319 -14.39 -16.68 -38.99
N PRO A 320 -15.32 -16.19 -38.15
CA PRO A 320 -15.54 -16.69 -36.79
C PRO A 320 -15.89 -18.17 -36.72
N LEU A 321 -15.42 -18.87 -35.68
CA LEU A 321 -15.78 -20.26 -35.39
C LEU A 321 -17.12 -20.35 -34.65
N THR A 322 -17.77 -21.52 -34.63
CA THR A 322 -18.87 -21.79 -33.69
C THR A 322 -18.37 -21.87 -32.24
N LEU A 323 -19.26 -21.74 -31.25
CA LEU A 323 -18.89 -21.86 -29.84
C LEU A 323 -18.28 -23.23 -29.53
N GLU A 324 -18.83 -24.30 -30.09
CA GLU A 324 -18.32 -25.67 -29.92
C GLU A 324 -16.89 -25.80 -30.45
N GLN A 325 -16.65 -25.31 -31.66
CA GLN A 325 -15.32 -25.31 -32.26
C GLN A 325 -14.33 -24.48 -31.44
N PHE A 326 -14.72 -23.28 -31.01
CA PHE A 326 -13.90 -22.42 -30.17
C PHE A 326 -13.50 -23.10 -28.85
N LYS A 327 -14.46 -23.73 -28.14
CA LYS A 327 -14.19 -24.44 -26.88
C LYS A 327 -13.20 -25.60 -27.05
N SER A 328 -13.19 -26.25 -28.21
CA SER A 328 -12.22 -27.30 -28.53
C SER A 328 -10.82 -26.76 -28.91
N LEU A 329 -10.71 -25.47 -29.25
CA LEU A 329 -9.49 -24.86 -29.75
C LEU A 329 -8.59 -24.40 -28.61
N LYS A 330 -7.80 -25.33 -28.05
CA LYS A 330 -6.86 -25.04 -26.96
C LYS A 330 -5.85 -23.95 -27.32
N ILE A 331 -5.60 -23.05 -26.39
CA ILE A 331 -4.61 -21.97 -26.52
C ILE A 331 -3.23 -22.56 -26.21
N LEU A 332 -2.24 -22.36 -27.09
CA LEU A 332 -0.92 -22.99 -26.99
C LEU A 332 -0.98 -24.53 -26.85
N ASN A 333 -1.98 -25.17 -27.48
CA ASN A 333 -2.26 -26.62 -27.38
C ASN A 333 -2.52 -27.16 -25.97
N ARG A 334 -2.71 -26.28 -24.97
CA ARG A 334 -2.77 -26.67 -23.56
C ARG A 334 -3.82 -25.91 -22.77
N TYR A 335 -3.85 -24.59 -22.93
CA TYR A 335 -4.60 -23.67 -22.11
C TYR A 335 -6.05 -23.50 -22.56
N THR A 336 -6.87 -23.04 -21.63
CA THR A 336 -8.32 -23.08 -21.74
C THR A 336 -8.82 -21.85 -22.49
N PRO A 337 -9.51 -22.02 -23.64
CA PRO A 337 -10.21 -20.91 -24.29
C PRO A 337 -11.37 -20.45 -23.40
N VAL A 338 -11.61 -19.14 -23.32
CA VAL A 338 -12.54 -18.55 -22.35
C VAL A 338 -13.79 -18.03 -23.06
N THR A 339 -14.96 -18.36 -22.54
CA THR A 339 -16.25 -17.76 -22.95
C THR A 339 -16.66 -16.66 -21.98
N ALA A 340 -17.68 -15.85 -22.33
CA ALA A 340 -18.25 -14.91 -21.35
C ALA A 340 -18.74 -15.59 -20.06
N ALA A 341 -19.29 -16.80 -20.14
CA ALA A 341 -19.72 -17.55 -18.95
C ALA A 341 -18.53 -17.94 -18.05
N ASP A 342 -17.41 -18.35 -18.65
CA ASP A 342 -16.18 -18.66 -17.91
C ASP A 342 -15.59 -17.40 -17.27
N LEU A 343 -15.65 -16.27 -17.97
CA LEU A 343 -15.24 -14.95 -17.48
C LEU A 343 -16.08 -14.49 -16.28
N PHE A 344 -17.41 -14.64 -16.33
CA PHE A 344 -18.26 -14.34 -15.16
C PHE A 344 -17.99 -15.30 -14.00
N SER A 345 -17.72 -16.58 -14.29
CA SER A 345 -17.29 -17.53 -13.25
C SER A 345 -15.98 -17.10 -12.58
N PHE A 346 -15.02 -16.58 -13.36
CA PHE A 346 -13.78 -16.00 -12.84
C PHE A 346 -14.07 -14.80 -11.94
N LEU A 347 -14.91 -13.86 -12.36
CA LEU A 347 -15.29 -12.71 -11.54
C LEU A 347 -16.00 -13.15 -10.25
N ILE A 348 -16.90 -14.13 -10.27
CA ILE A 348 -17.56 -14.63 -9.05
C ILE A 348 -16.53 -15.26 -8.10
N ARG A 349 -15.56 -16.00 -8.63
CA ARG A 349 -14.49 -16.62 -7.84
C ARG A 349 -13.54 -15.61 -7.21
N TYR A 350 -13.28 -14.49 -7.90
CA TYR A 350 -12.39 -13.42 -7.47
C TYR A 350 -13.18 -12.11 -7.32
N PRO A 351 -13.83 -11.90 -6.15
CA PRO A 351 -14.85 -10.84 -5.98
C PRO A 351 -14.29 -9.42 -6.07
N ASP A 352 -12.99 -9.24 -5.89
CA ASP A 352 -12.28 -7.97 -6.03
C ASP A 352 -11.69 -7.74 -7.44
N ALA A 353 -11.89 -8.67 -8.37
CA ALA A 353 -11.51 -8.50 -9.77
C ALA A 353 -12.55 -7.68 -10.54
N CYS A 354 -12.06 -6.82 -11.43
CA CYS A 354 -12.82 -6.06 -12.43
C CYS A 354 -12.32 -6.38 -13.84
N LEU A 355 -13.20 -6.21 -14.82
CA LEU A 355 -12.95 -6.48 -16.22
C LEU A 355 -13.12 -5.20 -17.05
N VAL A 356 -12.12 -4.86 -17.85
CA VAL A 356 -12.22 -3.91 -18.97
C VAL A 356 -12.46 -4.71 -20.24
N THR A 357 -13.48 -4.38 -21.02
CA THR A 357 -13.79 -5.10 -22.27
C THR A 357 -13.03 -4.50 -23.44
N ASP A 358 -12.43 -5.26 -24.35
CA ASP A 358 -11.99 -4.76 -25.66
C ASP A 358 -12.80 -5.45 -26.77
N THR A 359 -13.82 -4.77 -27.29
CA THR A 359 -14.77 -5.37 -28.24
C THR A 359 -14.35 -5.25 -29.70
N LYS A 360 -13.21 -4.58 -29.99
CA LYS A 360 -12.60 -4.38 -31.31
C LYS A 360 -13.46 -3.70 -32.40
N HIS A 361 -14.64 -3.19 -32.05
CA HIS A 361 -15.55 -2.56 -33.00
C HIS A 361 -16.02 -1.19 -32.52
N SER A 362 -15.87 -0.18 -33.38
CA SER A 362 -16.31 1.21 -33.14
C SER A 362 -17.72 1.52 -33.67
N ASP A 363 -18.33 0.60 -34.43
CA ASP A 363 -19.70 0.75 -34.93
C ASP A 363 -20.71 0.60 -33.77
N PRO A 364 -21.57 1.61 -33.50
CA PRO A 364 -22.50 1.57 -32.37
C PRO A 364 -23.51 0.41 -32.43
N ARG A 365 -23.92 -0.06 -33.62
CA ARG A 365 -24.86 -1.18 -33.75
C ARG A 365 -24.20 -2.51 -33.43
N LEU A 366 -22.93 -2.67 -33.83
CA LEU A 366 -22.14 -3.86 -33.47
C LEU A 366 -21.86 -3.87 -31.97
N ALA A 367 -21.51 -2.72 -31.38
CA ALA A 367 -21.35 -2.57 -29.94
C ALA A 367 -22.63 -2.95 -29.20
N GLU A 368 -23.79 -2.39 -29.58
CA GLU A 368 -25.09 -2.71 -28.96
C GLU A 368 -25.37 -4.21 -29.00
N ARG A 369 -25.08 -4.88 -30.12
CA ARG A 369 -25.22 -6.34 -30.27
C ARG A 369 -24.27 -7.13 -29.38
N GLN A 370 -22.98 -6.75 -29.34
CA GLN A 370 -21.97 -7.42 -28.51
C GLN A 370 -22.30 -7.29 -27.01
N PHE A 371 -22.62 -6.08 -26.55
CA PHE A 371 -22.97 -5.85 -25.15
C PHE A 371 -24.29 -6.51 -24.79
N SER A 372 -25.29 -6.56 -25.68
CA SER A 372 -26.53 -7.31 -25.43
C SER A 372 -26.24 -8.79 -25.17
N LYS A 373 -25.37 -9.40 -25.98
CA LYS A 373 -24.95 -10.79 -25.78
C LYS A 373 -24.14 -11.00 -24.51
N LEU A 374 -23.28 -10.05 -24.15
CA LEU A 374 -22.52 -10.10 -22.90
C LEU A 374 -23.44 -10.02 -21.67
N VAL A 375 -24.45 -9.14 -21.70
CA VAL A 375 -25.45 -8.99 -20.63
C VAL A 375 -26.35 -10.22 -20.55
N GLU A 376 -26.80 -10.77 -21.68
CA GLU A 376 -27.54 -12.05 -21.74
C GLU A 376 -26.73 -13.18 -21.07
N ALA A 377 -25.43 -13.28 -21.37
CA ALA A 377 -24.54 -14.29 -20.80
C ALA A 377 -24.33 -14.16 -19.27
N ALA A 378 -24.58 -12.99 -18.68
CA ALA A 378 -24.48 -12.77 -17.24
C ALA A 378 -25.69 -13.31 -16.46
N ALA A 379 -26.84 -13.53 -17.12
CA ALA A 379 -28.10 -13.90 -16.46
C ALA A 379 -27.99 -15.11 -15.50
N PRO A 380 -27.27 -16.21 -15.83
CA PRO A 380 -27.10 -17.36 -14.92
C PRO A 380 -26.30 -17.06 -13.65
N PHE A 381 -25.49 -15.99 -13.64
CA PHE A 381 -24.60 -15.62 -12.55
C PHE A 381 -25.18 -14.51 -11.66
N GLY A 382 -26.23 -13.83 -12.12
CA GLY A 382 -26.74 -12.60 -11.53
C GLY A 382 -26.15 -11.37 -12.22
N TYR A 383 -26.99 -10.34 -12.44
CA TYR A 383 -26.57 -9.10 -13.13
C TYR A 383 -25.66 -8.21 -12.28
N ASP A 384 -25.52 -8.46 -10.98
CA ASP A 384 -24.58 -7.76 -10.10
C ASP A 384 -23.11 -7.96 -10.52
N VAL A 385 -22.78 -9.07 -11.20
CA VAL A 385 -21.46 -9.28 -11.79
C VAL A 385 -21.09 -8.19 -12.81
N LEU A 386 -22.08 -7.61 -13.51
CA LEU A 386 -21.88 -6.55 -14.49
C LEU A 386 -21.42 -5.24 -13.84
N LEU A 387 -21.61 -5.05 -12.53
CA LEU A 387 -21.10 -3.89 -11.81
C LEU A 387 -19.56 -3.85 -11.75
N ARG A 388 -18.92 -4.98 -12.08
CA ARG A 388 -17.46 -5.14 -12.16
C ARG A 388 -16.95 -5.20 -13.59
N VAL A 389 -17.83 -5.01 -14.58
CA VAL A 389 -17.47 -4.86 -15.99
C VAL A 389 -17.40 -3.37 -16.32
N ILE A 390 -16.36 -2.98 -17.04
CA ILE A 390 -16.01 -1.61 -17.42
C ILE A 390 -15.91 -1.59 -18.95
N PRO A 391 -16.97 -1.16 -19.65
CA PRO A 391 -16.95 -1.09 -21.09
C PRO A 391 -15.88 -0.14 -21.61
N GLN A 392 -15.15 -0.57 -22.63
CA GLN A 392 -14.23 0.28 -23.38
C GLN A 392 -14.93 0.86 -24.59
N LEU A 393 -14.77 2.16 -24.80
CA LEU A 393 -15.45 2.93 -25.82
C LEU A 393 -14.44 3.48 -26.83
N TYR A 394 -14.72 3.33 -28.12
CA TYR A 394 -13.86 3.83 -29.20
C TYR A 394 -14.39 5.11 -29.84
N THR A 395 -15.68 5.41 -29.64
CA THR A 395 -16.37 6.59 -30.17
C THR A 395 -17.36 7.11 -29.12
N GLU A 396 -17.75 8.37 -29.25
CA GLU A 396 -18.71 8.99 -28.32
C GLU A 396 -20.12 8.39 -28.50
N GLU A 397 -20.51 8.06 -29.73
CA GLU A 397 -21.80 7.43 -30.05
C GLU A 397 -21.92 6.01 -29.49
N MET A 398 -20.79 5.31 -29.31
CA MET A 398 -20.77 3.99 -28.70
C MET A 398 -21.22 4.04 -27.23
N TYR A 399 -20.94 5.13 -26.50
CA TYR A 399 -21.42 5.30 -25.13
C TYR A 399 -22.94 5.14 -25.06
N ASP A 400 -23.66 5.90 -25.88
CA ASP A 400 -25.12 5.89 -25.85
C ASP A 400 -25.68 4.52 -26.30
N ALA A 401 -24.96 3.78 -27.15
CA ALA A 401 -25.34 2.43 -27.54
C ALA A 401 -25.15 1.41 -26.42
N VAL A 402 -24.03 1.46 -25.69
CA VAL A 402 -23.77 0.57 -24.56
C VAL A 402 -24.72 0.88 -23.40
N GLU A 403 -24.93 2.16 -23.08
CA GLU A 403 -25.81 2.62 -22.01
C GLU A 403 -27.26 2.15 -22.21
N ARG A 404 -27.74 2.09 -23.47
CA ARG A 404 -29.08 1.54 -23.79
C ARG A 404 -29.22 0.06 -23.46
N VAL A 405 -28.14 -0.70 -23.54
CA VAL A 405 -28.14 -2.13 -23.21
C VAL A 405 -28.11 -2.31 -21.69
N PHE A 406 -27.16 -1.66 -21.03
CA PHE A 406 -27.02 -1.72 -19.58
C PHE A 406 -26.23 -0.51 -19.06
N PRO A 407 -26.67 0.15 -17.99
CA PRO A 407 -25.97 1.29 -17.41
C PRO A 407 -24.81 0.80 -16.54
N PHE A 408 -23.64 0.57 -17.14
CA PHE A 408 -22.46 0.13 -16.39
C PHE A 408 -21.97 1.23 -15.44
N PRO A 409 -21.43 0.89 -14.26
CA PRO A 409 -21.03 1.91 -13.29
C PRO A 409 -19.86 2.80 -13.75
N ARG A 410 -19.05 2.29 -14.67
CA ARG A 410 -17.78 2.89 -15.12
C ARG A 410 -17.54 2.55 -16.57
N TYR A 411 -16.83 3.43 -17.26
CA TYR A 411 -16.44 3.32 -18.66
C TYR A 411 -14.98 3.73 -18.85
N VAL A 412 -14.31 3.15 -19.84
CA VAL A 412 -12.99 3.59 -20.33
C VAL A 412 -13.16 4.19 -21.71
N TYR A 413 -12.64 5.40 -21.95
CA TYR A 413 -12.58 5.97 -23.29
C TYR A 413 -11.20 5.76 -23.93
N THR A 414 -11.18 5.09 -25.07
CA THR A 414 -9.95 4.59 -25.69
C THR A 414 -9.56 5.38 -26.93
N LEU A 415 -8.35 5.90 -26.92
CA LEU A 415 -7.94 6.96 -27.85
C LEU A 415 -7.23 6.49 -29.12
N TYR A 416 -6.83 5.21 -29.23
CA TYR A 416 -6.07 4.77 -30.42
C TYR A 416 -6.93 4.51 -31.67
N GLN A 417 -8.25 4.36 -31.52
CA GLN A 417 -9.18 4.23 -32.65
C GLN A 417 -10.03 5.48 -32.90
N THR A 418 -10.08 6.41 -31.95
CA THR A 418 -10.83 7.67 -32.12
C THR A 418 -10.05 8.67 -32.97
N LYS A 419 -10.79 9.52 -33.69
CA LYS A 419 -10.23 10.70 -34.37
C LYS A 419 -10.42 11.99 -33.56
N ALA A 420 -10.95 11.88 -32.35
CA ALA A 420 -11.21 13.01 -31.48
C ALA A 420 -9.93 13.77 -31.11
N THR A 421 -10.02 15.09 -31.21
CA THR A 421 -9.02 16.04 -30.71
C THR A 421 -8.97 16.02 -29.18
N ASP A 422 -7.90 16.55 -28.59
CA ASP A 422 -7.76 16.64 -27.12
C ASP A 422 -8.93 17.40 -26.48
N ASP A 423 -9.45 18.43 -27.14
CA ASP A 423 -10.58 19.22 -26.66
C ASP A 423 -11.89 18.43 -26.65
N GLU A 424 -12.12 17.60 -27.66
CA GLU A 424 -13.26 16.70 -27.72
C GLU A 424 -13.14 15.61 -26.67
N VAL A 425 -11.97 14.99 -26.52
CA VAL A 425 -11.69 13.96 -25.51
C VAL A 425 -11.97 14.47 -24.09
N VAL A 426 -11.42 15.64 -23.72
CA VAL A 426 -11.60 16.23 -22.39
C VAL A 426 -13.07 16.61 -22.15
N ARG A 427 -13.74 17.19 -23.16
CA ARG A 427 -15.16 17.56 -23.07
C ARG A 427 -16.05 16.33 -22.90
N PHE A 428 -15.79 15.29 -23.68
CA PHE A 428 -16.54 14.03 -23.59
C PHE A 428 -16.38 13.42 -22.20
N ALA A 429 -15.14 13.32 -21.70
CA ALA A 429 -14.85 12.80 -20.37
C ALA A 429 -15.58 13.58 -19.27
N ALA A 430 -15.53 14.92 -19.31
CA ALA A 430 -16.23 15.77 -18.35
C ALA A 430 -17.76 15.61 -18.44
N SER A 431 -18.33 15.61 -19.65
CA SER A 431 -19.78 15.61 -19.86
C SER A 431 -20.46 14.30 -19.48
N LYS A 432 -19.79 13.16 -19.69
CA LYS A 432 -20.31 11.82 -19.38
C LYS A 432 -19.76 11.27 -18.06
N GLY A 433 -18.87 12.00 -17.39
CA GLY A 433 -18.24 11.55 -16.15
C GLY A 433 -17.30 10.35 -16.35
N ILE A 434 -16.63 10.26 -17.50
CA ILE A 434 -15.64 9.21 -17.77
C ILE A 434 -14.42 9.47 -16.90
N ARG A 435 -14.09 8.52 -16.03
CA ARG A 435 -12.95 8.62 -15.11
C ARG A 435 -11.68 7.94 -15.60
N PHE A 436 -11.77 7.18 -16.70
CA PHE A 436 -10.64 6.40 -17.21
C PHE A 436 -10.49 6.61 -18.71
N VAL A 437 -9.29 6.98 -19.14
CA VAL A 437 -8.94 7.18 -20.55
C VAL A 437 -7.74 6.30 -20.88
N ALA A 438 -7.87 5.45 -21.89
CA ALA A 438 -6.77 4.59 -22.36
C ALA A 438 -6.14 5.19 -23.62
N ALA A 439 -4.82 5.36 -23.63
CA ALA A 439 -4.10 5.94 -24.76
C ALA A 439 -2.85 5.14 -25.13
N SER A 440 -2.44 5.20 -26.40
CA SER A 440 -1.10 4.77 -26.78
C SER A 440 -0.08 5.81 -26.35
N SER A 441 1.17 5.38 -26.18
CA SER A 441 2.30 6.27 -25.89
C SER A 441 2.43 7.46 -26.85
N ASP A 442 2.11 7.27 -28.13
CA ASP A 442 2.20 8.31 -29.16
C ASP A 442 1.02 9.30 -29.11
N ARG A 443 -0.14 8.86 -28.60
CA ARG A 443 -1.34 9.70 -28.47
C ARG A 443 -1.29 10.58 -27.23
N TYR A 444 -0.51 10.17 -26.23
CA TYR A 444 -0.39 10.85 -24.95
C TYR A 444 0.52 12.08 -25.03
N SER A 445 0.15 13.10 -24.26
CA SER A 445 1.04 14.21 -23.92
C SER A 445 0.76 14.63 -22.47
N VAL A 446 1.77 15.20 -21.79
CA VAL A 446 1.60 15.75 -20.43
C VAL A 446 0.45 16.77 -20.38
N GLY A 447 0.30 17.58 -21.44
CA GLY A 447 -0.79 18.55 -21.55
C GLY A 447 -2.17 17.91 -21.61
N LEU A 448 -2.33 16.82 -22.37
CA LEU A 448 -3.59 16.06 -22.39
C LEU A 448 -3.85 15.40 -21.02
N GLY A 449 -2.82 14.79 -20.43
CA GLY A 449 -2.92 14.15 -19.10
C GLY A 449 -3.40 15.12 -18.03
N GLN A 450 -2.79 16.31 -17.95
CA GLN A 450 -3.20 17.33 -16.97
C GLN A 450 -4.64 17.77 -17.18
N ARG A 451 -5.05 18.06 -18.42
CA ARG A 451 -6.41 18.49 -18.74
C ARG A 451 -7.47 17.45 -18.41
N LEU A 452 -7.14 16.16 -18.56
CA LEU A 452 -8.00 15.06 -18.17
C LEU A 452 -8.10 14.95 -16.64
N LYS A 453 -6.98 15.12 -15.94
CA LYS A 453 -6.94 15.14 -14.48
C LYS A 453 -7.76 16.28 -13.89
N ASP A 454 -7.73 17.47 -14.51
CA ASP A 454 -8.52 18.64 -14.12
C ASP A 454 -10.04 18.39 -14.17
N VAL A 455 -10.49 17.46 -15.03
CA VAL A 455 -11.90 17.04 -15.12
C VAL A 455 -12.18 15.73 -14.36
N GLY A 456 -11.23 15.25 -13.56
CA GLY A 456 -11.37 14.06 -12.71
C GLY A 456 -11.19 12.73 -13.44
N ALA A 457 -10.50 12.73 -14.59
CA ALA A 457 -10.19 11.52 -15.37
C ALA A 457 -8.70 11.14 -15.28
N SER A 458 -8.44 9.85 -15.15
CA SER A 458 -7.10 9.26 -15.13
C SER A 458 -6.73 8.69 -16.49
N VAL A 459 -5.44 8.77 -16.84
CA VAL A 459 -4.89 8.25 -18.10
C VAL A 459 -4.08 6.98 -17.89
N PHE A 460 -4.43 5.96 -18.67
CA PHE A 460 -3.77 4.66 -18.68
C PHE A 460 -3.09 4.42 -20.03
N LEU A 461 -1.79 4.15 -20.04
CA LEU A 461 -1.08 3.84 -21.27
C LEU A 461 -1.06 2.35 -21.58
N HIS A 462 -1.23 2.00 -22.86
CA HIS A 462 -1.09 0.64 -23.35
C HIS A 462 -0.08 0.56 -24.51
N THR A 463 0.70 -0.52 -24.65
CA THR A 463 0.99 -1.55 -23.63
C THR A 463 2.42 -1.35 -23.15
N ILE A 464 2.59 -1.18 -21.83
CA ILE A 464 3.90 -0.89 -21.22
C ILE A 464 4.39 -2.13 -20.48
N ASN A 465 5.53 -2.65 -20.92
CA ASN A 465 6.06 -3.96 -20.48
C ASN A 465 7.45 -3.89 -19.82
N ASP A 466 7.98 -2.69 -19.62
CA ASP A 466 9.27 -2.48 -18.98
C ASP A 466 9.20 -1.35 -17.94
N LEU A 467 9.99 -1.50 -16.87
CA LEU A 467 9.98 -0.57 -15.74
C LEU A 467 10.59 0.79 -16.06
N ASP A 468 11.45 0.89 -17.07
CA ASP A 468 12.08 2.16 -17.43
C ASP A 468 11.07 3.08 -18.11
N SER A 469 10.25 2.53 -19.01
CA SER A 469 9.08 3.20 -19.57
C SER A 469 8.09 3.60 -18.47
N VAL A 470 7.75 2.71 -17.52
CA VAL A 470 6.88 3.05 -16.39
C VAL A 470 7.43 4.25 -15.61
N ARG A 471 8.70 4.21 -15.19
CA ARG A 471 9.33 5.30 -14.44
C ARG A 471 9.37 6.61 -15.21
N ARG A 472 9.53 6.56 -16.53
CA ARG A 472 9.46 7.75 -17.39
C ARG A 472 8.04 8.31 -17.39
N TYR A 473 7.04 7.48 -17.67
CA TYR A 473 5.65 7.91 -17.78
C TYR A 473 5.03 8.37 -16.46
N VAL A 474 5.45 7.80 -15.33
CA VAL A 474 5.08 8.31 -14.00
C VAL A 474 5.59 9.75 -13.80
N ARG A 475 6.80 10.07 -14.26
CA ARG A 475 7.32 11.46 -14.23
C ARG A 475 6.53 12.38 -15.15
N GLU A 476 6.08 11.85 -16.28
CA GLU A 476 5.18 12.53 -17.22
C GLU A 476 3.72 12.61 -16.71
N GLN A 477 3.43 12.15 -15.47
CA GLN A 477 2.11 12.17 -14.83
C GLN A 477 1.04 11.24 -15.44
N VAL A 478 1.45 10.07 -15.92
CA VAL A 478 0.52 8.98 -16.27
C VAL A 478 0.02 8.28 -14.99
N ASP A 479 -1.26 7.91 -14.95
CA ASP A 479 -1.92 7.36 -13.76
C ASP A 479 -1.90 5.82 -13.70
N GLY A 480 -1.70 5.14 -14.82
CA GLY A 480 -1.61 3.68 -14.84
C GLY A 480 -1.25 3.07 -16.20
N PHE A 481 -1.15 1.74 -16.22
CA PHE A 481 -0.60 1.02 -17.36
C PHE A 481 -1.35 -0.28 -17.64
N TYR A 482 -1.62 -0.53 -18.92
CA TYR A 482 -1.89 -1.87 -19.41
C TYR A 482 -0.54 -2.57 -19.58
N THR A 483 -0.43 -3.80 -19.08
CA THR A 483 0.80 -4.57 -19.13
C THR A 483 0.52 -6.04 -19.38
N ASP A 484 1.41 -6.66 -20.14
CA ASP A 484 1.41 -8.10 -20.36
C ASP A 484 2.21 -8.84 -19.27
N VAL A 485 3.17 -8.17 -18.63
CA VAL A 485 4.25 -8.87 -17.90
C VAL A 485 4.52 -8.35 -16.51
N LEU A 486 4.33 -7.05 -16.28
CA LEU A 486 4.71 -6.40 -15.02
C LEU A 486 3.72 -6.77 -13.93
N THR A 487 4.21 -6.92 -12.71
CA THR A 487 3.37 -7.12 -11.53
C THR A 487 2.79 -5.77 -11.06
N ALA A 488 1.63 -5.80 -10.39
CA ALA A 488 1.06 -4.62 -9.76
C ALA A 488 2.05 -3.95 -8.79
N ALA A 489 2.73 -4.76 -7.97
CA ALA A 489 3.72 -4.28 -7.01
C ALA A 489 4.95 -3.61 -7.67
N GLU A 490 5.39 -4.08 -8.84
CA GLU A 490 6.48 -3.44 -9.58
C GLU A 490 6.12 -2.04 -10.05
N VAL A 491 4.90 -1.88 -10.57
CA VAL A 491 4.38 -0.58 -11.01
C VAL A 491 4.13 0.33 -9.81
N ASP A 492 3.51 -0.17 -8.74
CA ASP A 492 3.25 0.60 -7.52
C ASP A 492 4.53 1.13 -6.89
N ARG A 493 5.61 0.34 -6.86
CA ARG A 493 6.92 0.80 -6.38
C ARG A 493 7.46 1.98 -7.20
N ALA A 494 7.20 2.04 -8.50
CA ALA A 494 7.64 3.15 -9.33
C ALA A 494 6.89 4.44 -8.99
N PHE A 495 5.58 4.36 -8.73
CA PHE A 495 4.79 5.49 -8.25
C PHE A 495 5.20 5.94 -6.86
N VAL A 496 5.34 5.01 -5.90
CA VAL A 496 5.77 5.33 -4.53
C VAL A 496 7.14 5.98 -4.53
N ALA A 497 8.09 5.47 -5.32
CA ALA A 497 9.41 6.08 -5.44
C ALA A 497 9.33 7.52 -5.96
N TYR A 498 8.50 7.78 -6.97
CA TYR A 498 8.25 9.12 -7.48
C TYR A 498 7.62 10.03 -6.43
N GLU A 499 6.58 9.58 -5.73
CA GLU A 499 5.86 10.35 -4.70
C GLU A 499 6.77 10.71 -3.52
N VAL A 500 7.58 9.75 -3.05
CA VAL A 500 8.56 9.98 -1.98
C VAL A 500 9.62 10.98 -2.43
N GLU A 501 10.17 10.86 -3.64
CA GLU A 501 11.16 11.80 -4.16
C GLU A 501 10.56 13.21 -4.33
N LEU A 502 9.35 13.30 -4.88
CA LEU A 502 8.60 14.54 -5.04
C LEU A 502 8.37 15.23 -3.70
N HIS A 503 7.85 14.49 -2.71
CA HIS A 503 7.58 15.00 -1.37
C HIS A 503 8.86 15.46 -0.67
N THR A 504 9.89 14.61 -0.66
CA THR A 504 11.20 14.95 -0.07
C THR A 504 11.76 16.22 -0.67
N ARG A 505 11.68 16.38 -2.00
CA ARG A 505 12.19 17.58 -2.67
C ARG A 505 11.38 18.83 -2.33
N ARG A 506 10.05 18.71 -2.20
CA ARG A 506 9.20 19.81 -1.74
C ARG A 506 9.54 20.22 -0.32
N GLU A 507 9.72 19.28 0.60
CA GLU A 507 10.11 19.56 1.98
C GLU A 507 11.47 20.27 2.04
N MET A 508 12.47 19.73 1.33
CA MET A 508 13.81 20.33 1.28
C MET A 508 13.79 21.77 0.72
N LEU A 509 13.08 22.00 -0.38
CA LEU A 509 12.96 23.33 -0.95
C LEU A 509 12.17 24.26 -0.04
N SER A 510 11.14 23.75 0.64
CA SER A 510 10.36 24.53 1.60
C SER A 510 11.21 24.98 2.78
N GLU A 511 11.96 24.07 3.39
CA GLU A 511 12.89 24.37 4.49
C GLU A 511 13.94 25.40 4.06
N PHE A 512 14.52 25.25 2.87
CA PHE A 512 15.47 26.20 2.32
C PHE A 512 14.86 27.61 2.19
N LEU A 513 13.67 27.71 1.62
CA LEU A 513 13.00 29.00 1.40
C LEU A 513 12.63 29.70 2.71
N VAL A 514 12.10 28.96 3.68
CA VAL A 514 11.75 29.49 5.01
C VAL A 514 13.01 29.96 5.73
N ARG A 515 14.06 29.12 5.76
CA ARG A 515 15.27 29.40 6.55
C ARG A 515 16.14 30.52 5.99
N TYR A 516 16.25 30.64 4.67
CA TYR A 516 17.16 31.60 4.04
C TYR A 516 16.50 32.90 3.59
N PHE A 517 15.18 32.89 3.36
CA PHE A 517 14.46 34.05 2.81
C PHE A 517 13.23 34.47 3.61
N ASP A 518 12.94 33.81 4.75
CA ASP A 518 11.80 34.12 5.63
C ASP A 518 10.44 34.10 4.90
N PHE A 519 10.31 33.20 3.91
CA PHE A 519 9.05 33.03 3.20
C PHE A 519 8.02 32.32 4.10
N PRO A 520 6.76 32.79 4.18
CA PRO A 520 5.73 32.13 4.96
C PRO A 520 5.41 30.72 4.43
N ASP A 521 5.34 29.73 5.32
CA ASP A 521 5.07 28.32 5.00
C ASP A 521 3.89 28.14 4.02
N GLU A 522 2.77 28.83 4.25
CA GLU A 522 1.57 28.69 3.42
C GLU A 522 1.80 29.12 1.95
N LYS A 523 2.56 30.19 1.72
CA LYS A 523 2.88 30.66 0.36
C LYS A 523 3.89 29.75 -0.32
N VAL A 524 4.81 29.16 0.45
CA VAL A 524 5.81 28.21 -0.03
C VAL A 524 5.16 26.92 -0.48
N CYS A 525 4.29 26.34 0.36
CA CYS A 525 3.51 25.16 0.02
C CYS A 525 2.72 25.39 -1.28
N GLN A 526 1.95 26.48 -1.34
CA GLN A 526 1.17 26.82 -2.55
C GLN A 526 2.02 26.94 -3.82
N ALA A 527 3.25 27.46 -3.74
CA ALA A 527 4.11 27.65 -4.91
C ALA A 527 4.79 26.36 -5.40
N LEU A 528 4.94 25.35 -4.53
CA LEU A 528 5.62 24.08 -4.82
C LEU A 528 4.65 22.92 -5.06
N ASP A 529 3.46 22.94 -4.46
CA ASP A 529 2.51 21.81 -4.40
C ASP A 529 1.98 21.32 -5.76
N TRP A 530 1.95 22.20 -6.76
CA TRP A 530 1.44 21.87 -8.10
C TRP A 530 2.53 21.44 -9.08
N ARG A 531 3.80 21.51 -8.65
CA ARG A 531 4.95 21.27 -9.54
C ARG A 531 5.32 19.80 -9.59
N SER A 532 5.66 19.32 -10.78
CA SER A 532 6.21 17.99 -11.01
C SER A 532 7.66 17.90 -10.50
N LEU A 533 8.17 16.66 -10.37
CA LEU A 533 9.55 16.44 -9.95
C LEU A 533 10.57 17.10 -10.89
N ASP A 534 10.33 17.08 -12.21
CA ASP A 534 11.22 17.68 -13.21
C ASP A 534 11.18 19.22 -13.16
N GLU A 535 10.01 19.79 -12.92
CA GLU A 535 9.86 21.23 -12.70
C GLU A 535 10.58 21.67 -11.42
N LEU A 536 10.42 20.92 -10.33
CA LEU A 536 11.17 21.15 -9.10
C LEU A 536 12.68 20.97 -9.31
N ALA A 537 13.09 20.03 -10.17
CA ALA A 537 14.49 19.82 -10.50
C ALA A 537 15.11 21.01 -11.20
N GLY A 538 14.45 21.52 -12.25
CA GLY A 538 14.89 22.74 -12.94
C GLY A 538 14.83 23.98 -12.04
N LEU A 539 13.85 24.05 -11.14
CA LEU A 539 13.69 25.16 -10.21
C LEU A 539 14.76 25.16 -9.10
N SER A 540 15.14 23.99 -8.58
CA SER A 540 16.05 23.83 -7.44
C SER A 540 17.36 24.60 -7.64
N GLY A 541 18.04 24.40 -8.77
CA GLY A 541 19.33 25.05 -9.05
C GLY A 541 19.22 26.58 -9.06
N ARG A 542 18.19 27.10 -9.74
CA ARG A 542 17.93 28.54 -9.83
C ARG A 542 17.54 29.16 -8.48
N LEU A 543 16.82 28.42 -7.63
CA LEU A 543 16.48 28.88 -6.28
C LEU A 543 17.72 29.03 -5.40
N PHE A 544 18.69 28.12 -5.51
CA PHE A 544 19.94 28.21 -4.76
C PHE A 544 20.86 29.37 -5.21
N ASP A 545 20.67 29.86 -6.44
CA ASP A 545 21.38 31.03 -6.96
C ASP A 545 20.77 32.37 -6.51
N CYS A 546 19.53 32.37 -6.02
CA CYS A 546 18.88 33.58 -5.52
C CYS A 546 19.63 34.14 -4.28
N ARG A 547 19.56 35.45 -4.12
CA ARG A 547 20.19 36.23 -3.05
C ARG A 547 19.17 37.08 -2.30
N THR A 548 18.00 37.33 -2.88
CA THR A 548 16.91 38.09 -2.25
C THR A 548 15.57 37.36 -2.34
N GLY A 549 14.64 37.72 -1.45
CA GLY A 549 13.29 37.17 -1.51
C GLY A 549 12.49 37.61 -2.75
N GLU A 550 12.81 38.77 -3.33
CA GLU A 550 12.19 39.23 -4.58
C GLU A 550 12.57 38.35 -5.78
N GLU A 551 13.83 37.94 -5.88
CA GLU A 551 14.31 37.00 -6.92
C GLU A 551 13.59 35.66 -6.80
N VAL A 552 13.46 35.14 -5.57
CA VAL A 552 12.70 33.91 -5.29
C VAL A 552 11.23 34.09 -5.71
N TYR A 553 10.58 35.19 -5.32
CA TYR A 553 9.17 35.43 -5.62
C TYR A 553 8.93 35.50 -7.13
N SER A 554 9.79 36.21 -7.86
CA SER A 554 9.74 36.29 -9.34
C SER A 554 9.96 34.92 -9.98
N LEU A 555 10.82 34.09 -9.41
CA LEU A 555 11.13 32.77 -9.95
C LEU A 555 9.98 31.77 -9.75
N LEU A 556 9.31 31.84 -8.60
CA LEU A 556 8.17 31.00 -8.24
C LEU A 556 6.88 31.43 -8.95
N ASN A 557 6.78 32.68 -9.41
CA ASN A 557 5.58 33.24 -10.04
C ASN A 557 5.91 33.92 -11.39
N PRO A 558 6.35 33.17 -12.42
CA PRO A 558 6.80 33.75 -13.68
C PRO A 558 5.71 34.54 -14.43
N ASP A 559 4.43 34.19 -14.23
CA ASP A 559 3.29 34.84 -14.91
C ASP A 559 2.77 36.09 -14.19
N ARG A 560 3.24 36.37 -12.97
CA ARG A 560 2.97 37.62 -12.26
C ARG A 560 4.18 38.54 -12.44
N ARG A 561 4.19 39.30 -13.54
CA ARG A 561 5.09 40.46 -13.64
C ARG A 561 4.88 41.32 -12.40
N THR A 562 5.98 41.69 -11.77
CA THR A 562 6.06 42.55 -10.59
C THR A 562 5.31 43.85 -10.83
N ASP A 563 4.10 43.95 -10.29
CA ASP A 563 3.48 45.23 -9.95
C ASP A 563 4.05 45.66 -8.60
N LEU A 564 5.28 46.19 -8.61
CA LEU A 564 5.88 46.97 -7.54
C LEU A 564 6.58 48.19 -8.14
#